data_AF-A0A969LLF5-F1
#
_entry.id   AF-A0A969LLF5-F1
#
_cell.length_a   1.000
_cell.length_b   1.000
_cell.length_c   1.000
_cell.angle_alpha   90.00
_cell.angle_beta   90.00
_cell.angle_gamma   90.00
#
_symmetry.space_group_name_H-M   'P 1'
#
loop_
_entity.id
_entity.type
_entity.pdbx_description
1 polymer ?
#
loop_
_entity_poly.entity_id
_entity_poly.type
_entity_poly.pdbx_seq_one_letter_code
_entity_poly.pdbx_strand_id
1 'polypeptide(L)'
;MNLLHRIQILILVSIVTISCSYYDNFLFIKTLKKAIEHKKNERYTEALSEISRAIKLSPTSTKALVLRGIFIMILKCMIKPWKILLQQKKLDNKSVSVNFYKGITYYALEKLDSSVEAYNKAIQIKGSDTLYLEMNPEGLESELLGNDINMDVIRYYRGLSYYQRKEDIKALTDFLFCVNHNFNLGNSLFYSGAIYLSLGQNSRGCQFLYKALSLGAEDAKGYLEKYCK
;
A
#
# COMPACT_ATOMS: atom_id res chain seq x y z
N MET A 1 44.99 0.59 25.65
CA MET A 1 43.88 -0.37 25.56
C MET A 1 44.46 -1.75 25.23
N ASN A 2 44.47 -2.69 26.17
CA ASN A 2 45.15 -3.99 26.00
C ASN A 2 44.51 -4.85 24.91
N LEU A 3 45.32 -5.69 24.26
CA LEU A 3 44.92 -6.60 23.18
C LEU A 3 43.70 -7.45 23.56
N LEU A 4 43.65 -7.91 24.81
CA LEU A 4 42.53 -8.66 25.40
C LEU A 4 41.20 -7.87 25.35
N HIS A 5 41.26 -6.57 25.59
CA HIS A 5 40.10 -5.68 25.60
C HIS A 5 39.57 -5.42 24.18
N ARG A 6 40.47 -5.32 23.18
CA ARG A 6 40.09 -5.25 21.76
C ARG A 6 39.42 -6.53 21.27
N ILE A 7 39.94 -7.69 21.69
CA ILE A 7 39.36 -9.01 21.35
C ILE A 7 37.97 -9.17 21.99
N GLN A 8 37.80 -8.77 23.26
CA GLN A 8 36.49 -8.80 23.93
C GLN A 8 35.44 -7.92 23.23
N ILE A 9 35.82 -6.70 22.81
CA ILE A 9 34.92 -5.81 22.07
C ILE A 9 34.52 -6.42 20.72
N LEU A 10 35.47 -7.01 19.99
CA LEU A 10 35.19 -7.66 18.70
C LEU A 10 34.26 -8.88 18.83
N ILE A 11 34.43 -9.67 19.90
CA ILE A 11 33.56 -10.81 20.21
C ILE A 11 32.14 -10.33 20.59
N LEU A 12 32.03 -9.28 21.39
CA LEU A 12 30.73 -8.69 21.75
C LEU A 12 30.01 -8.12 20.52
N VAL A 13 30.71 -7.41 19.64
CA VAL A 13 30.14 -6.86 18.41
C VAL A 13 29.70 -7.97 17.46
N SER A 14 30.47 -9.05 17.32
CA SER A 14 30.09 -10.17 16.45
C SER A 14 28.91 -10.97 17.01
N ILE A 15 28.82 -11.17 18.32
CA ILE A 15 27.65 -11.80 18.97
C ILE A 15 26.39 -10.94 18.75
N VAL A 16 26.51 -9.62 18.89
CA VAL A 16 25.39 -8.69 18.67
C VAL A 16 24.93 -8.70 17.21
N THR A 17 25.84 -8.67 16.23
CA THR A 17 25.46 -8.70 14.81
C THR A 17 24.88 -10.04 14.39
N ILE A 18 25.41 -11.15 14.90
CA ILE A 18 24.85 -12.49 14.68
C ILE A 18 23.44 -12.59 15.28
N SER A 19 23.26 -12.12 16.52
CA SER A 19 21.94 -12.13 17.18
C SER A 19 20.91 -11.27 16.47
N CYS A 20 21.32 -10.11 15.94
CA CYS A 20 20.47 -9.21 15.19
C CYS A 20 20.08 -9.82 13.83
N SER A 21 21.06 -10.38 13.09
CA SER A 21 20.79 -11.07 11.82
C SER A 21 19.89 -12.30 11.98
N TYR A 22 20.04 -13.03 13.10
CA TYR A 22 19.19 -14.15 13.44
C TYR A 22 17.75 -13.71 13.71
N TYR A 23 17.58 -12.61 14.45
CA TYR A 23 16.27 -12.03 14.76
C TYR A 23 15.57 -11.50 13.49
N ASP A 24 16.28 -10.80 12.63
CA ASP A 24 15.75 -10.27 11.37
C ASP A 24 15.36 -11.40 10.41
N ASN A 25 16.14 -12.47 10.34
CA ASN A 25 15.81 -13.65 9.55
C ASN A 25 14.58 -14.40 10.12
N PHE A 26 14.48 -14.53 11.44
CA PHE A 26 13.31 -15.10 12.10
C PHE A 26 12.05 -14.27 11.82
N LEU A 27 12.15 -12.95 11.95
CA LEU A 27 11.05 -12.04 11.68
C LEU A 27 10.66 -12.04 10.19
N PHE A 28 11.64 -12.12 9.29
CA PHE A 28 11.46 -12.25 7.84
C PHE A 28 10.63 -13.49 7.49
N ILE A 29 11.04 -14.66 8.00
CA ILE A 29 10.32 -15.93 7.79
C ILE A 29 8.90 -15.84 8.37
N LYS A 30 8.73 -15.23 9.54
CA LYS A 30 7.43 -15.01 10.17
C LYS A 30 6.53 -14.12 9.32
N THR A 31 7.03 -13.02 8.77
CA THR A 31 6.29 -12.12 7.87
C THR A 31 5.90 -12.82 6.56
N LEU A 32 6.79 -13.62 5.97
CA LEU A 32 6.44 -14.41 4.78
C LEU A 32 5.34 -15.45 5.07
N LYS A 33 5.42 -16.13 6.20
CA LYS A 33 4.37 -17.08 6.62
C LYS A 33 3.03 -16.37 6.83
N LYS A 34 3.04 -15.20 7.48
CA LYS A 34 1.84 -14.37 7.62
C LYS A 34 1.29 -13.94 6.27
N ALA A 35 2.13 -13.49 5.34
CA ALA A 35 1.67 -13.13 4.00
C ALA A 35 0.96 -14.28 3.27
N ILE A 36 1.51 -15.49 3.37
CA ILE A 36 0.92 -16.70 2.80
C ILE A 36 -0.38 -17.07 3.54
N GLU A 37 -0.45 -16.85 4.84
CA GLU A 37 -1.67 -17.08 5.62
C GLU A 37 -2.77 -16.08 5.25
N HIS A 38 -2.42 -14.80 5.11
CA HIS A 38 -3.33 -13.78 4.58
C HIS A 38 -3.81 -14.16 3.18
N LYS A 39 -2.94 -14.66 2.31
CA LYS A 39 -3.34 -15.20 0.99
C LYS A 39 -4.37 -16.32 1.09
N LYS A 40 -4.13 -17.31 1.95
CA LYS A 40 -5.04 -18.47 2.12
C LYS A 40 -6.42 -18.05 2.57
N ASN A 41 -6.50 -16.95 3.30
CA ASN A 41 -7.72 -16.34 3.78
C ASN A 41 -8.21 -15.20 2.85
N GLU A 42 -7.73 -15.15 1.60
CA GLU A 42 -8.12 -14.15 0.58
C GLU A 42 -7.84 -12.67 0.94
N ARG A 43 -7.00 -12.43 1.95
CA ARG A 43 -6.60 -11.12 2.44
C ARG A 43 -5.40 -10.58 1.65
N TYR A 44 -5.61 -10.31 0.36
CA TYR A 44 -4.51 -10.02 -0.58
C TYR A 44 -3.77 -8.69 -0.29
N THR A 45 -4.46 -7.71 0.30
CA THR A 45 -3.88 -6.41 0.73
C THR A 45 -2.96 -6.56 1.93
N GLU A 46 -3.37 -7.32 2.93
CA GLU A 46 -2.62 -7.65 4.13
C GLU A 46 -1.43 -8.54 3.76
N ALA A 47 -1.63 -9.47 2.83
CA ALA A 47 -0.55 -10.26 2.27
C ALA A 47 0.52 -9.38 1.60
N LEU A 48 0.13 -8.37 0.83
CA LEU A 48 1.07 -7.40 0.24
C LEU A 48 1.77 -6.52 1.28
N SER A 49 1.08 -6.16 2.36
CA SER A 49 1.67 -5.41 3.48
C SER A 49 2.73 -6.24 4.22
N GLU A 50 2.43 -7.51 4.52
CA GLU A 50 3.37 -8.44 5.13
C GLU A 50 4.56 -8.76 4.19
N ILE A 51 4.32 -8.88 2.87
CA ILE A 51 5.38 -9.01 1.87
C ILE A 51 6.26 -7.76 1.82
N SER A 52 5.66 -6.57 1.91
CA SER A 52 6.41 -5.31 1.93
C SER A 52 7.27 -5.19 3.19
N ARG A 53 6.77 -5.69 4.34
CA ARG A 53 7.56 -5.82 5.58
C ARG A 53 8.69 -6.85 5.43
N ALA A 54 8.43 -7.98 4.80
CA ALA A 54 9.45 -8.99 4.51
C ALA A 54 10.56 -8.44 3.59
N ILE A 55 10.21 -7.66 2.57
CA ILE A 55 11.19 -7.00 1.70
C ILE A 55 12.04 -5.97 2.47
N LYS A 56 11.46 -5.25 3.45
CA LYS A 56 12.26 -4.35 4.31
C LYS A 56 13.30 -5.11 5.15
N LEU A 57 12.94 -6.30 5.63
CA LEU A 57 13.83 -7.15 6.43
C LEU A 57 14.89 -7.86 5.59
N SER A 58 14.57 -8.19 4.32
CA SER A 58 15.52 -8.77 3.37
C SER A 58 15.27 -8.24 1.95
N PRO A 59 15.86 -7.07 1.61
CA PRO A 59 15.59 -6.36 0.36
C PRO A 59 15.97 -7.13 -0.90
N THR A 60 16.96 -8.00 -0.82
CA THR A 60 17.48 -8.82 -1.93
C THR A 60 16.83 -10.19 -2.02
N SER A 61 15.83 -10.49 -1.18
CA SER A 61 15.21 -11.81 -1.17
C SER A 61 14.37 -12.05 -2.43
N THR A 62 14.89 -12.89 -3.32
CA THR A 62 14.19 -13.37 -4.51
C THR A 62 12.80 -13.94 -4.18
N LYS A 63 12.67 -14.63 -3.04
CA LYS A 63 11.41 -15.23 -2.60
C LYS A 63 10.35 -14.18 -2.26
N ALA A 64 10.73 -13.10 -1.57
CA ALA A 64 9.81 -12.02 -1.21
C ALA A 64 9.38 -11.20 -2.45
N LEU A 65 10.32 -10.98 -3.38
CA LEU A 65 10.07 -10.28 -4.64
C LEU A 65 9.15 -11.08 -5.59
N VAL A 66 9.37 -12.40 -5.72
CA VAL A 66 8.49 -13.29 -6.51
C VAL A 66 7.08 -13.32 -5.92
N LEU A 67 6.96 -13.45 -4.60
CA LEU A 67 5.65 -13.42 -3.95
C LEU A 67 4.94 -12.07 -4.15
N ARG A 68 5.65 -10.93 -4.07
CA ARG A 68 5.09 -9.61 -4.41
C ARG A 68 4.51 -9.58 -5.82
N GLY A 69 5.25 -10.09 -6.82
CA GLY A 69 4.78 -10.20 -8.19
C GLY A 69 3.50 -11.05 -8.31
N ILE A 70 3.45 -12.20 -7.64
CA ILE A 70 2.28 -13.09 -7.61
C ILE A 70 1.06 -12.37 -7.00
N PHE A 71 1.20 -11.65 -5.89
CA PHE A 71 0.08 -10.92 -5.28
C PHE A 71 -0.42 -9.75 -6.14
N ILE A 72 0.50 -9.02 -6.77
CA ILE A 72 0.14 -7.97 -7.73
C ILE A 72 -0.61 -8.59 -8.92
N MET A 73 -0.17 -9.76 -9.40
CA MET A 73 -0.88 -10.50 -10.45
C MET A 73 -2.27 -10.96 -9.99
N ILE A 74 -2.44 -11.44 -8.75
CA ILE A 74 -3.74 -11.85 -8.23
C ILE A 74 -4.70 -10.65 -8.13
N LEU A 75 -4.23 -9.49 -7.65
CA LEU A 75 -5.01 -8.25 -7.69
C LEU A 75 -5.39 -7.84 -9.12
N LYS A 76 -4.47 -8.02 -10.08
CA LYS A 76 -4.78 -7.81 -11.50
C LYS A 76 -5.77 -8.84 -12.06
N CYS A 77 -5.73 -10.09 -11.59
CA CYS A 77 -6.66 -11.15 -11.99
C CYS A 77 -8.07 -10.91 -11.44
N MET A 78 -8.21 -10.29 -10.25
CA MET A 78 -9.50 -9.88 -9.69
C MET A 78 -10.25 -8.89 -10.60
N ILE A 79 -9.55 -8.09 -11.41
CA ILE A 79 -10.18 -7.13 -12.35
C ILE A 79 -11.14 -7.83 -13.33
N LYS A 80 -10.84 -9.07 -13.77
CA LYS A 80 -11.66 -9.79 -14.75
C LYS A 80 -13.03 -10.19 -14.18
N PRO A 81 -13.14 -10.89 -13.04
CA PRO A 81 -14.43 -11.13 -12.38
C PRO A 81 -15.21 -9.85 -12.08
N TRP A 82 -14.55 -8.82 -11.53
CA TRP A 82 -15.20 -7.55 -11.20
C TRP A 82 -15.75 -6.81 -12.44
N LYS A 83 -15.05 -6.87 -13.57
CA LYS A 83 -15.53 -6.34 -14.85
C LYS A 83 -16.82 -7.06 -15.30
N ILE A 84 -16.88 -8.38 -15.17
CA ILE A 84 -18.07 -9.18 -15.52
C ILE A 84 -19.23 -8.85 -14.57
N LEU A 85 -18.99 -8.79 -13.27
CA LEU A 85 -20.01 -8.47 -12.26
C LEU A 85 -20.57 -7.05 -12.44
N LEU A 86 -19.72 -6.07 -12.79
CA LEU A 86 -20.13 -4.71 -13.14
C LEU A 86 -21.04 -4.67 -14.37
N GLN A 87 -20.77 -5.49 -15.39
CA GLN A 87 -21.62 -5.59 -16.58
C GLN A 87 -23.00 -6.17 -16.28
N GLN A 88 -23.09 -7.07 -15.29
CA GLN A 88 -24.36 -7.68 -14.89
C GLN A 88 -25.16 -6.82 -13.88
N LYS A 89 -24.60 -5.72 -13.37
CA LYS A 89 -25.20 -4.82 -12.36
C LYS A 89 -25.65 -5.53 -11.06
N LYS A 90 -25.14 -6.74 -10.78
CA LYS A 90 -25.55 -7.62 -9.67
C LYS A 90 -24.82 -7.36 -8.33
N LEU A 91 -24.31 -6.15 -8.11
CA LEU A 91 -23.46 -5.87 -6.96
C LEU A 91 -24.17 -4.95 -5.97
N ASP A 92 -24.35 -5.40 -4.73
CA ASP A 92 -24.88 -4.57 -3.66
C ASP A 92 -23.99 -3.33 -3.47
N ASN A 93 -24.59 -2.15 -3.60
CA ASN A 93 -23.86 -0.90 -3.56
C ASN A 93 -23.65 -0.37 -2.14
N LYS A 94 -24.05 -1.14 -1.11
CA LYS A 94 -23.95 -0.76 0.31
C LYS A 94 -22.70 -1.27 1.01
N SER A 95 -21.88 -2.10 0.36
CA SER A 95 -20.62 -2.60 0.93
C SER A 95 -19.44 -1.67 0.62
N VAL A 96 -18.59 -1.42 1.63
CA VAL A 96 -17.31 -0.69 1.48
C VAL A 96 -16.42 -1.43 0.48
N SER A 97 -16.26 -2.75 0.65
CA SER A 97 -15.41 -3.58 -0.20
C SER A 97 -15.89 -3.60 -1.65
N VAL A 98 -17.21 -3.70 -1.88
CA VAL A 98 -17.77 -3.63 -3.23
C VAL A 98 -17.44 -2.30 -3.91
N ASN A 99 -17.67 -1.18 -3.22
CA ASN A 99 -17.38 0.14 -3.79
C ASN A 99 -15.88 0.38 -4.00
N PHE A 100 -15.02 -0.15 -3.13
CA PHE A 100 -13.57 -0.10 -3.31
C PHE A 100 -13.12 -0.86 -4.56
N TYR A 101 -13.55 -2.11 -4.74
CA TYR A 101 -13.15 -2.91 -5.91
C TYR A 101 -13.77 -2.40 -7.22
N LYS A 102 -14.96 -1.77 -7.17
CA LYS A 102 -15.48 -0.98 -8.30
C LYS A 102 -14.52 0.17 -8.65
N GLY A 103 -14.05 0.90 -7.64
CA GLY A 103 -13.06 1.97 -7.82
C GLY A 103 -11.78 1.49 -8.50
N ILE A 104 -11.22 0.38 -8.03
CA ILE A 104 -10.01 -0.25 -8.60
C ILE A 104 -10.26 -0.68 -10.05
N THR A 105 -11.41 -1.29 -10.31
CA THR A 105 -11.78 -1.77 -11.64
C THR A 105 -11.96 -0.60 -12.62
N TYR A 106 -12.64 0.47 -12.21
CA TYR A 106 -12.80 1.66 -13.05
C TYR A 106 -11.48 2.39 -13.28
N TYR A 107 -10.59 2.45 -12.29
CA TYR A 107 -9.24 2.99 -12.45
C TYR A 107 -8.44 2.20 -13.51
N ALA A 108 -8.46 0.87 -13.42
CA ALA A 108 -7.78 -0.01 -14.38
C ALA A 108 -8.39 0.06 -15.80
N LEU A 109 -9.65 0.48 -15.92
CA LEU A 109 -10.33 0.74 -17.19
C LEU A 109 -10.18 2.19 -17.66
N GLU A 110 -9.37 3.01 -16.99
CA GLU A 110 -9.18 4.44 -17.25
C GLU A 110 -10.47 5.28 -17.16
N LYS A 111 -11.51 4.75 -16.51
CA LYS A 111 -12.77 5.44 -16.22
C LYS A 111 -12.65 6.21 -14.90
N LEU A 112 -11.85 7.26 -14.92
CA LEU A 112 -11.41 7.96 -13.70
C LEU A 112 -12.56 8.63 -12.93
N ASP A 113 -13.62 9.10 -13.60
CA ASP A 113 -14.81 9.64 -12.93
C ASP A 113 -15.55 8.58 -12.12
N SER A 114 -15.84 7.44 -12.74
CA SER A 114 -16.49 6.31 -12.07
C SER A 114 -15.61 5.73 -10.96
N SER A 115 -14.29 5.78 -11.12
CA SER A 115 -13.34 5.36 -10.09
C SER A 115 -13.45 6.23 -8.84
N VAL A 116 -13.38 7.56 -9.00
CA VAL A 116 -13.52 8.52 -7.89
C VAL A 116 -14.89 8.40 -7.23
N GLU A 117 -15.97 8.28 -8.01
CA GLU A 117 -17.33 8.12 -7.47
C GLU A 117 -17.45 6.88 -6.59
N ALA A 118 -16.90 5.75 -7.05
CA ALA A 118 -16.91 4.50 -6.29
C ALA A 118 -16.11 4.62 -4.98
N TYR A 119 -14.93 5.24 -4.99
CA TYR A 119 -14.19 5.49 -3.76
C TYR A 119 -14.90 6.48 -2.81
N ASN A 120 -15.56 7.51 -3.34
CA ASN A 120 -16.37 8.42 -2.52
C ASN A 120 -17.51 7.68 -1.80
N LYS A 121 -18.19 6.76 -2.49
CA LYS A 121 -19.21 5.89 -1.88
C LYS A 121 -18.61 5.01 -0.78
N ALA A 122 -17.45 4.38 -1.03
CA ALA A 122 -16.76 3.57 -0.02
C ALA A 122 -16.41 4.40 1.25
N ILE A 123 -15.94 5.63 1.07
CA ILE A 123 -15.63 6.56 2.18
C ILE A 123 -16.90 6.99 2.91
N GLN A 124 -17.98 7.29 2.19
CA GLN A 124 -19.26 7.69 2.78
C GLN A 124 -19.83 6.59 3.66
N ILE A 125 -19.84 5.34 3.17
CA ILE A 125 -20.33 4.17 3.93
C ILE A 125 -19.49 3.98 5.18
N LYS A 126 -18.15 4.02 5.06
CA LYS A 126 -17.22 3.83 6.19
C LYS A 126 -17.24 4.97 7.21
N GLY A 127 -17.56 6.19 6.78
CA GLY A 127 -17.60 7.40 7.62
C GLY A 127 -18.97 7.71 8.22
N SER A 128 -20.04 7.00 7.81
CA SER A 128 -21.30 7.04 8.55
C SER A 128 -21.18 6.14 9.78
N ASP A 129 -21.39 6.68 10.99
CA ASP A 129 -21.38 5.96 12.29
C ASP A 129 -22.37 4.78 12.39
N THR A 130 -23.05 4.45 11.30
CA THR A 130 -23.90 3.28 11.20
C THR A 130 -23.04 2.02 11.11
N LEU A 131 -22.75 1.50 12.29
CA LEU A 131 -22.50 0.09 12.59
C LEU A 131 -23.60 -0.77 11.94
N TYR A 132 -23.54 -1.00 10.63
CA TYR A 132 -24.33 -2.05 9.98
C TYR A 132 -23.56 -3.35 10.13
N LEU A 133 -23.82 -3.99 11.28
CA LEU A 133 -23.62 -5.42 11.45
C LEU A 133 -24.17 -6.14 10.22
N GLU A 134 -23.31 -6.93 9.58
CA GLU A 134 -23.66 -7.81 8.49
C GLU A 134 -24.88 -8.65 8.87
N MET A 135 -26.00 -8.38 8.21
CA MET A 135 -27.15 -9.27 8.17
C MET A 135 -27.61 -9.37 6.73
N ASN A 136 -27.27 -10.47 6.04
CA ASN A 136 -28.19 -11.54 5.61
C ASN A 136 -27.58 -12.34 4.43
N PRO A 137 -28.14 -13.51 4.03
CA PRO A 137 -27.38 -14.73 3.79
C PRO A 137 -27.32 -15.10 2.31
N GLU A 138 -26.55 -16.14 2.01
CA GLU A 138 -26.45 -16.87 0.74
C GLU A 138 -25.55 -16.26 -0.35
N GLY A 139 -24.39 -16.93 -0.48
CA GLY A 139 -23.87 -17.34 -1.79
C GLY A 139 -22.94 -16.36 -2.48
N LEU A 140 -21.65 -16.68 -2.45
CA LEU A 140 -20.56 -16.12 -3.28
C LEU A 140 -19.90 -14.82 -2.79
N GLU A 141 -20.54 -13.99 -1.95
CA GLU A 141 -19.97 -12.69 -1.53
C GLU A 141 -18.90 -12.79 -0.43
N SER A 142 -19.01 -13.67 0.57
CA SER A 142 -18.14 -13.59 1.76
C SER A 142 -16.70 -14.06 1.55
N GLU A 143 -16.42 -14.87 0.52
CA GLU A 143 -15.09 -15.48 0.31
C GLU A 143 -14.13 -14.52 -0.40
N LEU A 144 -14.62 -13.72 -1.37
CA LEU A 144 -13.83 -12.73 -2.13
C LEU A 144 -13.70 -11.35 -1.45
N LEU A 145 -14.59 -11.00 -0.52
CA LEU A 145 -14.82 -9.62 -0.04
C LEU A 145 -14.43 -9.39 1.42
N GLY A 146 -13.99 -10.42 2.13
CA GLY A 146 -13.65 -10.37 3.53
C GLY A 146 -12.38 -9.58 3.80
N ASN A 147 -12.52 -8.29 4.13
CA ASN A 147 -11.92 -7.58 5.27
C ASN A 147 -12.41 -6.12 5.30
N ASP A 148 -12.40 -5.52 6.49
CA ASP A 148 -12.60 -4.08 6.65
C ASP A 148 -11.48 -3.29 5.94
N ILE A 149 -11.80 -2.70 4.78
CA ILE A 149 -10.83 -1.94 4.00
C ILE A 149 -10.56 -0.62 4.70
N ASN A 150 -9.34 -0.43 5.20
CA ASN A 150 -8.98 0.78 5.93
C ASN A 150 -9.12 2.07 5.10
N MET A 151 -9.44 3.17 5.77
CA MET A 151 -9.71 4.47 5.14
C MET A 151 -8.50 5.02 4.35
N ASP A 152 -7.30 4.76 4.85
CA ASP A 152 -6.01 5.09 4.23
C ASP A 152 -5.81 4.34 2.90
N VAL A 153 -6.21 3.07 2.81
CA VAL A 153 -6.20 2.30 1.55
C VAL A 153 -7.12 2.95 0.54
N ILE A 154 -8.38 3.22 0.92
CA ILE A 154 -9.39 3.81 0.02
C ILE A 154 -8.92 5.18 -0.49
N ARG A 155 -8.42 6.04 0.42
CA ARG A 155 -7.91 7.37 0.08
C ARG A 155 -6.66 7.30 -0.78
N TYR A 156 -5.74 6.38 -0.56
CA TYR A 156 -4.57 6.23 -1.42
C TYR A 156 -4.95 6.00 -2.89
N TYR A 157 -5.86 5.05 -3.15
CA TYR A 157 -6.29 4.75 -4.52
C TYR A 157 -7.19 5.83 -5.14
N ARG A 158 -7.99 6.53 -4.32
CA ARG A 158 -8.69 7.73 -4.77
C ARG A 158 -7.72 8.86 -5.13
N GLY A 159 -6.66 9.03 -4.33
CA GLY A 159 -5.56 9.95 -4.58
C GLY A 159 -4.86 9.68 -5.92
N LEU A 160 -4.60 8.41 -6.26
CA LEU A 160 -4.09 8.03 -7.59
C LEU A 160 -5.05 8.43 -8.73
N SER A 161 -6.35 8.21 -8.51
CA SER A 161 -7.37 8.58 -9.49
C SER A 161 -7.44 10.10 -9.71
N TYR A 162 -7.39 10.88 -8.63
CA TYR A 162 -7.29 12.35 -8.71
C TYR A 162 -6.00 12.82 -9.35
N TYR A 163 -4.86 12.20 -9.04
CA TYR A 163 -3.56 12.53 -9.62
C TYR A 163 -3.57 12.32 -11.15
N GLN A 164 -4.13 11.20 -11.62
CA GLN A 164 -4.26 10.93 -13.05
C GLN A 164 -5.25 11.89 -13.75
N ARG A 165 -6.26 12.38 -13.01
CA ARG A 165 -7.17 13.44 -13.47
C ARG A 165 -6.58 14.85 -13.43
N LYS A 166 -5.34 15.02 -12.94
CA LYS A 166 -4.69 16.32 -12.70
C LYS A 166 -5.42 17.19 -11.67
N GLU A 167 -6.14 16.57 -10.74
CA GLU A 167 -6.77 17.24 -9.61
C GLU A 167 -5.82 17.26 -8.40
N ASP A 168 -4.70 17.94 -8.58
CA ASP A 168 -3.52 17.93 -7.71
C ASP A 168 -3.85 18.20 -6.23
N ILE A 169 -4.71 19.18 -5.95
CA ILE A 169 -5.08 19.52 -4.55
C ILE A 169 -5.88 18.38 -3.88
N LYS A 170 -6.79 17.73 -4.61
CA LYS A 170 -7.56 16.60 -4.06
C LYS A 170 -6.67 15.37 -3.87
N ALA A 171 -5.80 15.10 -4.84
CA ALA A 171 -4.80 14.04 -4.74
C ALA A 171 -3.86 14.26 -3.55
N LEU A 172 -3.31 15.47 -3.39
CA LEU A 172 -2.42 15.83 -2.29
C LEU A 172 -3.12 15.66 -0.94
N THR A 173 -4.39 16.06 -0.83
CA THR A 173 -5.18 15.88 0.40
C THR A 173 -5.27 14.40 0.81
N ASP A 174 -5.53 13.51 -0.16
CA ASP A 174 -5.60 12.07 0.09
C ASP A 174 -4.22 11.46 0.42
N PHE A 175 -3.16 11.87 -0.27
CA PHE A 175 -1.81 11.38 0.03
C PHE A 175 -1.30 11.87 1.38
N LEU A 176 -1.57 13.11 1.78
CA LEU A 176 -1.20 13.62 3.11
C LEU A 176 -1.95 12.89 4.23
N PHE A 177 -3.22 12.52 4.01
CA PHE A 177 -3.92 11.62 4.93
C PHE A 177 -3.15 10.30 5.08
N CYS A 178 -2.70 9.70 3.98
CA CYS A 178 -1.92 8.46 4.01
C CYS A 178 -0.56 8.64 4.71
N VAL A 179 0.12 9.77 4.50
CA VAL A 179 1.37 10.11 5.21
C VAL A 179 1.13 10.16 6.73
N ASN A 180 0.05 10.81 7.18
CA ASN A 180 -0.28 10.93 8.60
C ASN A 180 -0.62 9.57 9.24
N HIS A 181 -1.15 8.62 8.46
CA HIS A 181 -1.48 7.27 8.92
C HIS A 181 -0.38 6.24 8.63
N ASN A 182 0.79 6.68 8.13
CA ASN A 182 1.91 5.82 7.73
C ASN A 182 1.56 4.76 6.66
N PHE A 183 0.50 4.99 5.89
CA PHE A 183 0.08 4.08 4.82
C PHE A 183 0.88 4.32 3.56
N ASN A 184 1.50 3.25 3.06
CA ASN A 184 2.33 3.27 1.84
C ASN A 184 3.29 4.48 1.82
N LEU A 185 3.91 4.77 2.97
CA LEU A 185 4.50 6.06 3.30
C LEU A 185 5.49 6.57 2.22
N GLY A 186 6.34 5.71 1.68
CA GLY A 186 7.28 6.08 0.61
C GLY A 186 6.58 6.62 -0.64
N ASN A 187 5.56 5.91 -1.13
CA ASN A 187 4.80 6.35 -2.32
C ASN A 187 3.90 7.55 -2.02
N SER A 188 3.25 7.57 -0.84
CA SER A 188 2.43 8.71 -0.41
C SER A 188 3.26 10.00 -0.32
N LEU A 189 4.50 9.92 0.18
CA LEU A 189 5.45 11.03 0.18
C LEU A 189 5.92 11.37 -1.23
N PHE A 190 6.20 10.38 -2.08
CA PHE A 190 6.59 10.59 -3.47
C PHE A 190 5.55 11.40 -4.25
N TYR A 191 4.29 10.95 -4.26
CA TYR A 191 3.22 11.65 -4.96
C TYR A 191 2.98 13.04 -4.39
N SER A 192 2.98 13.18 -3.06
CA SER A 192 2.86 14.50 -2.41
C SER A 192 4.00 15.43 -2.82
N GLY A 193 5.23 14.92 -2.86
CA GLY A 193 6.42 15.68 -3.27
C GLY A 193 6.35 16.12 -4.73
N ALA A 194 5.96 15.22 -5.64
CA ALA A 194 5.74 15.52 -7.04
C ALA A 194 4.67 16.60 -7.24
N ILE A 195 3.55 16.52 -6.50
CA ILE A 195 2.50 17.55 -6.53
C ILE A 195 3.01 18.88 -5.96
N TYR A 196 3.77 18.89 -4.87
CA TYR A 196 4.35 20.15 -4.37
C TYR A 196 5.27 20.81 -5.40
N LEU A 197 6.04 20.02 -6.16
CA LEU A 197 6.83 20.55 -7.28
C LEU A 197 5.94 21.13 -8.39
N SER A 198 4.84 20.46 -8.76
CA SER A 198 3.91 20.98 -9.79
C SER A 198 3.25 22.29 -9.36
N LEU A 199 3.04 22.48 -8.05
CA LEU A 199 2.51 23.70 -7.45
C LEU A 199 3.57 24.79 -7.19
N GLY A 200 4.82 24.59 -7.61
CA GLY A 200 5.93 25.54 -7.41
C GLY A 200 6.48 25.59 -5.97
N GLN A 201 6.03 24.71 -5.08
CA GLN A 201 6.52 24.60 -3.70
C GLN A 201 7.78 23.73 -3.65
N ASN A 202 8.84 24.17 -4.34
CA ASN A 202 10.05 23.38 -4.60
C ASN A 202 10.69 22.82 -3.32
N SER A 203 10.91 23.67 -2.31
CA SER A 203 11.53 23.25 -1.04
C SER A 203 10.77 22.10 -0.35
N ARG A 204 9.43 22.21 -0.26
CA ARG A 204 8.58 21.15 0.32
C ARG A 204 8.58 19.90 -0.55
N GLY A 205 8.47 20.06 -1.86
CA GLY A 205 8.50 18.95 -2.81
C GLY A 205 9.77 18.12 -2.67
N CYS A 206 10.93 18.78 -2.66
CA CYS A 206 12.22 18.14 -2.48
C CYS A 206 12.35 17.43 -1.12
N GLN A 207 11.91 18.07 -0.03
CA GLN A 207 11.92 17.44 1.30
C GLN A 207 11.13 16.13 1.33
N PHE A 208 9.93 16.13 0.74
CA PHE A 208 9.08 14.94 0.65
C PHE A 208 9.73 13.85 -0.22
N LEU A 209 10.34 14.23 -1.35
CA LEU A 209 11.00 13.30 -2.26
C LEU A 209 12.26 12.66 -1.65
N TYR A 210 13.09 13.41 -0.91
CA TYR A 210 14.23 12.83 -0.20
C TYR A 210 13.77 11.80 0.83
N LYS A 211 12.71 12.11 1.59
CA LYS A 211 12.14 11.17 2.55
C LYS A 211 11.54 9.95 1.85
N ALA A 212 10.86 10.15 0.72
CA ALA A 212 10.32 9.06 -0.10
C ALA A 212 11.44 8.11 -0.57
N LEU A 213 12.55 8.65 -1.08
CA LEU A 213 13.71 7.88 -1.52
C LEU A 213 14.32 7.08 -0.36
N SER A 214 14.48 7.69 0.81
CA SER A 214 14.98 6.99 2.01
C SER A 214 14.10 5.81 2.45
N LEU A 215 12.84 5.77 2.01
CA LEU A 215 11.87 4.72 2.28
C LEU A 215 11.71 3.73 1.11
N GLY A 216 12.59 3.82 0.10
CA GLY A 216 12.64 2.90 -1.05
C GLY A 216 11.74 3.27 -2.23
N ALA A 217 11.23 4.51 -2.30
CA ALA A 217 10.53 5.01 -3.48
C ALA A 217 11.56 5.50 -4.52
N GLU A 218 12.11 4.58 -5.30
CA GLU A 218 13.16 4.85 -6.30
C GLU A 218 12.75 5.86 -7.36
N ASP A 219 11.45 5.94 -7.69
CA ASP A 219 10.90 6.91 -8.63
C ASP A 219 11.20 8.37 -8.22
N ALA A 220 11.45 8.63 -6.94
CA ALA A 220 11.82 9.95 -6.43
C ALA A 220 13.17 10.44 -6.97
N LYS A 221 14.10 9.54 -7.29
CA LYS A 221 15.47 9.89 -7.73
C LYS A 221 15.46 10.79 -8.95
N GLY A 222 14.68 10.45 -9.97
CA GLY A 222 14.60 11.25 -11.20
C GLY A 222 14.03 12.65 -10.99
N TYR A 223 13.10 12.81 -10.04
CA TYR A 223 12.57 14.12 -9.69
C TYR A 223 13.60 14.95 -8.93
N LEU A 224 14.32 14.35 -7.99
CA LEU A 224 15.36 15.03 -7.22
C LEU A 224 16.48 15.56 -8.12
N GLU A 225 16.99 14.75 -9.05
CA GLU A 225 18.03 15.14 -9.99
C GLU A 225 17.61 16.31 -10.90
N LYS A 226 16.32 16.35 -11.25
CA LYS A 226 15.77 17.37 -12.15
C LYS A 226 15.43 18.68 -11.45
N TYR A 227 14.88 18.63 -10.24
CA TYR A 227 14.23 19.79 -9.60
C TYR A 227 14.86 20.23 -8.27
N CYS A 228 15.73 19.41 -7.66
CA CYS A 228 16.21 19.58 -6.29
C CYS A 228 17.74 19.64 -6.22
N LYS A 229 18.34 20.56 -6.99
CA LYS A 229 19.79 20.79 -7.03
C LYS A 229 20.25 21.76 -5.95
#